data_AF-A0AAU3QIA3-F1
#
_entry.id   AF-A0AAU3QIA3-F1
#
_cell.length_a   1.000
_cell.length_b   1.000
_cell.length_c   1.000
_cell.angle_alpha   90.00
_cell.angle_beta   90.00
_cell.angle_gamma   90.00
#
_symmetry.space_group_name_H-M   'P 1'
#
loop_
_entity.id
_entity.type
_entity.pdbx_description
1 polymer ?
#
loop_
_entity_poly.entity_id
_entity_poly.type
_entity_poly.pdbx_seq_one_letter_code
_entity_poly.pdbx_strand_id
1 'polypeptide(L)'
;MTTASARSDRRISPVFLGIAAVTAVSGWAVWTGTGYPYGLAVFVFVTAAWVVSLCLHEYAHARTALHSGDLSVGAKGYLSLNPLAYTHALLSIVLPVLFVILGGIGLPGGAVFIERGRIHGRWKHSLISAAGPLTNVLFALVCTAPFWLDALDGVPREFRYALAFLALLQVTAAILNFLPVPGLDGYGVIEPWLSYRIRRRVEPFAQFGLLAVFGVLWIPEINHVFFDAVRGLLDSLGVSGTETECGRAAYQFWENWNREYPVCAFAP
;
A
#
# COMPACT_ATOMS: atom_id res chain seq x y z
N MET A 1 -33.24 -14.07 15.70
CA MET A 1 -32.72 -14.11 14.31
C MET A 1 -31.30 -13.56 14.33
N THR A 2 -30.33 -14.33 14.84
CA THR A 2 -29.02 -13.80 15.31
C THR A 2 -27.81 -14.65 14.86
N THR A 3 -28.02 -15.66 14.02
CA THR A 3 -26.97 -16.62 13.63
C THR A 3 -26.46 -16.44 12.19
N ALA A 4 -27.13 -15.66 11.35
CA ALA A 4 -26.73 -15.45 9.95
C ALA A 4 -25.63 -14.37 9.79
N SER A 5 -25.68 -13.29 10.57
CA SER A 5 -24.73 -12.17 10.48
C SER A 5 -23.30 -12.57 10.89
N ALA A 6 -23.14 -13.41 11.92
CA ALA A 6 -21.81 -13.83 12.38
C ALA A 6 -21.03 -14.70 11.36
N ARG A 7 -21.70 -15.25 10.34
CA ARG A 7 -21.06 -16.09 9.30
C ARG A 7 -20.55 -15.32 8.09
N SER A 8 -21.09 -14.15 7.76
CA SER A 8 -20.54 -13.32 6.66
C SER A 8 -19.27 -12.58 7.08
N ASP A 9 -19.14 -12.26 8.37
CA ASP A 9 -17.99 -11.52 8.95
C ASP A 9 -16.66 -12.28 8.89
N ARG A 10 -16.66 -13.57 8.52
CA ARG A 10 -15.47 -14.44 8.48
C ARG A 10 -15.12 -14.98 7.08
N ARG A 11 -15.90 -14.65 6.05
CA ARG A 11 -15.64 -15.19 4.70
C ARG A 11 -14.75 -14.23 3.93
N ILE A 12 -13.58 -14.72 3.52
CA ILE A 12 -12.71 -14.03 2.57
C ILE A 12 -13.47 -13.90 1.24
N SER A 13 -13.51 -12.70 0.68
CA SER A 13 -14.17 -12.43 -0.60
C SER A 13 -13.55 -13.28 -1.71
N PRO A 14 -14.36 -13.89 -2.60
CA PRO A 14 -13.86 -14.53 -3.81
C PRO A 14 -13.01 -13.58 -4.68
N VAL A 15 -13.31 -12.28 -4.65
CA VAL A 15 -12.53 -11.26 -5.37
C VAL A 15 -11.11 -11.17 -4.81
N PHE A 16 -10.96 -11.15 -3.48
CA PHE A 16 -9.65 -11.14 -2.84
C PHE A 16 -8.87 -12.41 -3.13
N LEU A 17 -9.52 -13.58 -3.08
CA LEU A 17 -8.90 -14.85 -3.45
C LEU A 17 -8.45 -14.85 -4.91
N GLY A 18 -9.24 -14.26 -5.81
CA GLY A 18 -8.86 -14.06 -7.21
C GLY A 18 -7.62 -13.18 -7.36
N ILE A 19 -7.56 -12.04 -6.65
CA ILE A 19 -6.39 -11.15 -6.67
C ILE A 19 -5.16 -11.86 -6.10
N ALA A 20 -5.29 -12.55 -4.97
CA ALA A 20 -4.19 -13.32 -4.38
C ALA A 20 -3.69 -14.44 -5.31
N ALA A 21 -4.60 -15.12 -6.01
CA ALA A 21 -4.24 -16.11 -7.03
C ALA A 21 -3.49 -15.45 -8.21
N VAL A 22 -3.95 -14.29 -8.67
CA VAL A 22 -3.25 -13.51 -9.71
C VAL A 22 -1.85 -13.10 -9.24
N THR A 23 -1.69 -12.63 -7.99
CA THR A 23 -0.38 -12.32 -7.41
C THR A 23 0.53 -13.54 -7.39
N ALA A 24 0.03 -14.71 -6.96
CA ALA A 24 0.84 -15.93 -6.92
C ALA A 24 1.26 -16.42 -8.31
N VAL A 25 0.33 -16.44 -9.28
CA VAL A 25 0.59 -16.89 -10.65
C VAL A 25 1.55 -15.95 -11.37
N SER A 26 1.35 -14.63 -11.25
CA SER A 26 2.26 -13.65 -11.85
C SER A 26 3.62 -13.62 -11.16
N GLY A 27 3.69 -13.79 -9.84
CA GLY A 27 4.96 -13.94 -9.12
C GLY A 27 5.73 -15.19 -9.56
N TRP A 28 5.03 -16.32 -9.76
CA TRP A 28 5.62 -17.54 -10.31
C TRP A 28 6.11 -17.32 -11.75
N ALA A 29 5.34 -16.63 -12.59
CA ALA A 29 5.74 -16.26 -13.95
C ALA A 29 7.01 -15.40 -13.99
N VAL A 30 7.13 -14.42 -13.08
CA VAL A 30 8.35 -13.61 -12.91
C VAL A 30 9.52 -14.48 -12.45
N TRP A 31 9.29 -15.41 -11.51
CA TRP A 31 10.32 -16.32 -10.99
C TRP A 31 10.86 -17.27 -12.06
N THR A 32 9.99 -17.90 -12.85
CA THR A 32 10.40 -18.86 -13.89
C THR A 32 10.87 -18.19 -15.18
N GLY A 33 10.74 -16.86 -15.28
CA GLY A 33 10.92 -16.13 -16.53
C GLY A 33 9.90 -16.49 -17.61
N THR A 34 8.77 -17.12 -17.24
CA THR A 34 7.74 -17.52 -18.19
C THR A 34 6.67 -16.44 -18.29
N GLY A 35 6.60 -15.76 -19.43
CA GLY A 35 5.57 -14.76 -19.69
C GLY A 35 6.13 -13.69 -20.60
N TYR A 36 5.98 -13.86 -21.91
CA TYR A 36 6.31 -12.81 -22.86
C TYR A 36 5.11 -11.87 -23.03
N PRO A 37 5.25 -10.55 -22.85
CA PRO A 37 6.46 -9.84 -22.43
C PRO A 37 6.69 -9.90 -20.90
N TYR A 38 7.94 -10.10 -20.48
CA TYR A 38 8.33 -10.25 -19.07
C TYR A 38 7.83 -9.11 -18.17
N GLY A 39 7.90 -7.88 -18.69
CA GLY A 39 7.43 -6.71 -17.95
C GLY A 39 5.93 -6.71 -17.65
N LEU A 40 5.10 -7.40 -18.45
CA LEU A 40 3.69 -7.59 -18.13
C LEU A 40 3.52 -8.47 -16.88
N ALA A 41 4.33 -9.52 -16.72
CA ALA A 41 4.29 -10.36 -15.53
C ALA A 41 4.70 -9.57 -14.28
N VAL A 42 5.75 -8.75 -14.36
CA VAL A 42 6.17 -7.85 -13.28
C VAL A 42 5.08 -6.84 -12.95
N PHE A 43 4.49 -6.22 -13.97
CA PHE A 43 3.39 -5.27 -13.81
C PHE A 43 2.21 -5.87 -13.04
N VAL A 44 1.74 -7.04 -13.48
CA VAL A 44 0.61 -7.73 -12.86
C VAL A 44 0.96 -8.16 -11.44
N PHE A 45 2.17 -8.70 -11.22
CA PHE A 45 2.63 -9.13 -9.90
C PHE A 45 2.67 -7.98 -8.90
N VAL A 46 3.38 -6.90 -9.23
CA VAL A 46 3.55 -5.74 -8.35
C VAL A 46 2.21 -5.06 -8.08
N THR A 47 1.39 -4.85 -9.12
CA THR A 47 0.07 -4.22 -8.95
C THR A 47 -0.84 -5.07 -8.08
N ALA A 48 -0.95 -6.38 -8.35
CA ALA A 48 -1.81 -7.26 -7.59
C ALA A 48 -1.33 -7.39 -6.13
N ALA A 49 -0.02 -7.52 -5.89
CA ALA A 49 0.56 -7.55 -4.56
C ALA A 49 0.31 -6.25 -3.78
N TRP A 50 0.40 -5.10 -4.45
CA TRP A 50 0.07 -3.80 -3.86
C TRP A 50 -1.41 -3.72 -3.48
N VAL A 51 -2.33 -4.19 -4.34
CA VAL A 51 -3.76 -4.25 -4.02
C VAL A 51 -4.05 -5.20 -2.85
N VAL A 52 -3.34 -6.33 -2.75
CA VAL A 52 -3.43 -7.22 -1.58
C VAL A 52 -3.04 -6.48 -0.30
N SER A 53 -1.91 -5.77 -0.30
CA SER A 53 -1.47 -4.94 0.84
C SER A 53 -2.53 -3.91 1.24
N LEU A 54 -3.13 -3.22 0.26
CA LEU A 54 -4.21 -2.28 0.52
C LEU A 54 -5.46 -2.93 1.13
N CYS A 55 -5.86 -4.11 0.67
CA CYS A 55 -6.99 -4.83 1.28
C CYS A 55 -6.68 -5.21 2.74
N LEU A 56 -5.44 -5.63 3.02
CA LEU A 56 -4.99 -5.94 4.38
C LEU A 56 -4.96 -4.70 5.28
N HIS A 57 -4.51 -3.57 4.74
CA HIS A 57 -4.51 -2.27 5.41
C HIS A 57 -5.92 -1.89 5.89
N GLU A 58 -6.90 -1.91 4.98
CA GLU A 58 -8.28 -1.56 5.32
C GLU A 58 -8.95 -2.59 6.23
N TYR A 59 -8.60 -3.87 6.05
CA TYR A 59 -9.02 -4.91 6.97
C TYR A 59 -8.47 -4.68 8.38
N ALA A 60 -7.23 -4.20 8.52
CA ALA A 60 -6.64 -3.92 9.83
C ALA A 60 -7.36 -2.78 10.55
N HIS A 61 -7.71 -1.72 9.84
CA HIS A 61 -8.60 -0.66 10.36
C HIS A 61 -9.94 -1.23 10.85
N ALA A 62 -10.61 -1.98 9.98
CA ALA A 62 -11.90 -2.58 10.25
C ALA A 62 -11.86 -3.54 11.47
N ARG A 63 -10.84 -4.39 11.53
CA ARG A 63 -10.65 -5.37 12.60
C ARG A 63 -10.37 -4.70 13.95
N THR A 64 -9.53 -3.66 13.94
CA THR A 64 -9.20 -2.89 15.15
C THR A 64 -10.40 -2.09 15.65
N ALA A 65 -11.22 -1.55 14.74
CA ALA A 65 -12.46 -0.87 15.07
C ALA A 65 -13.49 -1.83 15.69
N LEU A 66 -13.64 -3.04 15.15
CA LEU A 66 -14.48 -4.09 15.73
C LEU A 66 -14.03 -4.45 17.15
N HIS A 67 -12.73 -4.69 17.37
CA HIS A 67 -12.20 -4.96 18.71
C HIS A 67 -12.36 -3.78 19.67
N SER A 68 -12.41 -2.56 19.14
CA SER A 68 -12.61 -1.33 19.92
C SER A 68 -14.08 -1.04 20.26
N GLY A 69 -15.03 -1.83 19.72
CA GLY A 69 -16.47 -1.77 20.02
C GLY A 69 -17.35 -1.29 18.86
N ASP A 70 -16.81 -1.02 17.67
CA ASP A 70 -17.60 -0.61 16.51
C ASP A 70 -18.17 -1.84 15.76
N LEU A 71 -19.39 -2.23 16.14
CA LEU A 71 -20.13 -3.32 15.51
C LEU A 71 -20.62 -2.96 14.08
N SER A 72 -20.59 -1.68 13.67
CA SER A 72 -21.05 -1.27 12.33
C SER A 72 -20.14 -1.78 11.20
N VAL A 73 -18.89 -2.07 11.52
CA VAL A 73 -17.87 -2.52 10.56
C VAL A 73 -18.15 -3.92 10.01
N GLY A 74 -18.69 -4.83 10.83
CA GLY A 74 -19.14 -6.15 10.36
C GLY A 74 -20.33 -6.02 9.41
N ALA A 75 -21.30 -5.17 9.76
CA ALA A 75 -22.48 -4.94 8.93
C ALA A 75 -22.18 -4.28 7.57
N LYS A 76 -21.09 -3.51 7.47
CA LYS A 76 -20.63 -2.87 6.21
C LYS A 76 -19.83 -3.81 5.30
N GLY A 77 -19.52 -5.03 5.73
CA GLY A 77 -18.77 -6.01 4.93
C GLY A 77 -17.27 -5.72 4.82
N TYR A 78 -16.72 -4.77 5.56
CA TYR A 78 -15.28 -4.40 5.49
C TYR A 78 -14.34 -5.52 5.99
N LEU A 79 -14.89 -6.50 6.71
CA LEU A 79 -14.16 -7.68 7.19
C LEU A 79 -13.96 -8.76 6.11
N SER A 80 -14.54 -8.62 4.92
CA SER A 80 -14.43 -9.64 3.86
C SER A 80 -13.23 -9.46 2.93
N LEU A 81 -12.32 -8.51 3.19
CA LEU A 81 -11.17 -8.18 2.32
C LEU A 81 -11.57 -7.80 0.88
N ASN A 82 -12.81 -7.35 0.65
CA ASN A 82 -13.27 -7.05 -0.70
C ASN A 82 -12.88 -5.61 -1.08
N PRO A 83 -11.97 -5.39 -2.06
CA PRO A 83 -11.56 -4.04 -2.46
C PRO A 83 -12.73 -3.17 -2.96
N LEU A 84 -13.78 -3.81 -3.49
CA LEU A 84 -14.97 -3.13 -4.02
C LEU A 84 -15.96 -2.72 -2.91
N ALA A 85 -15.81 -3.24 -1.70
CA ALA A 85 -16.70 -2.89 -0.59
C ALA A 85 -16.28 -1.57 0.09
N TYR A 86 -15.06 -1.08 -0.13
CA TYR A 86 -14.56 0.14 0.51
C TYR A 86 -15.17 1.39 -0.13
N THR A 87 -15.72 2.28 0.69
CA THR A 87 -16.56 3.44 0.30
C THR A 87 -15.91 4.42 -0.66
N HIS A 88 -14.57 4.46 -0.70
CA HIS A 88 -13.82 5.34 -1.60
C HIS A 88 -12.82 4.59 -2.47
N ALA A 89 -13.18 3.40 -2.97
CA ALA A 89 -12.32 2.60 -3.84
C ALA A 89 -11.70 3.40 -5.03
N LEU A 90 -12.38 4.43 -5.53
CA LEU A 90 -11.87 5.27 -6.63
C LEU A 90 -10.73 6.21 -6.19
N LEU A 91 -10.89 6.94 -5.08
CA LEU A 91 -9.81 7.77 -4.54
C LEU A 91 -8.73 6.93 -3.83
N SER A 92 -9.11 5.72 -3.39
CA SER A 92 -8.28 4.90 -2.52
C SER A 92 -7.52 3.80 -3.22
N ILE A 93 -7.99 3.35 -4.37
CA ILE A 93 -7.36 2.26 -5.12
C ILE A 93 -7.01 2.75 -6.51
N VAL A 94 -7.95 3.41 -7.19
CA VAL A 94 -7.75 3.82 -8.58
C VAL A 94 -6.73 4.96 -8.72
N LEU A 95 -6.80 6.00 -7.87
CA LEU A 95 -5.85 7.11 -7.94
C LEU A 95 -4.40 6.69 -7.63
N PRO A 96 -4.10 5.95 -6.55
CA PRO A 96 -2.74 5.52 -6.27
C PRO A 96 -2.20 4.54 -7.33
N VAL A 97 -3.03 3.60 -7.81
CA VAL A 97 -2.64 2.68 -8.89
C VAL A 97 -2.33 3.45 -10.17
N LEU A 98 -3.16 4.43 -10.55
CA LEU A 98 -2.88 5.30 -11.71
C LEU A 98 -1.54 6.02 -11.60
N PHE A 99 -1.15 6.49 -10.42
CA PHE A 99 0.14 7.17 -10.22
C PHE A 99 1.33 6.22 -10.18
N VAL A 100 1.15 5.01 -9.62
CA VAL A 100 2.16 3.94 -9.74
C VAL A 100 2.38 3.60 -11.22
N ILE A 101 1.31 3.53 -12.00
CA ILE A 101 1.36 3.31 -13.45
C ILE A 101 2.02 4.51 -14.18
N LEU A 102 1.64 5.75 -13.88
CA LEU A 102 2.06 6.93 -14.63
C LEU A 102 3.48 7.44 -14.31
N GLY A 103 4.09 7.07 -13.18
CA GLY A 103 5.39 7.62 -12.79
C GLY A 103 6.24 6.81 -11.82
N GLY A 104 5.82 5.59 -11.44
CA GLY A 104 6.57 4.75 -10.49
C GLY A 104 6.57 5.27 -9.04
N ILE A 105 5.64 6.16 -8.69
CA ILE A 105 5.48 6.72 -7.34
C ILE A 105 4.40 5.88 -6.61
N GLY A 106 4.80 5.11 -5.59
CA GLY A 106 3.91 4.36 -4.72
C GLY A 106 3.13 5.26 -3.77
N LEU A 107 1.86 5.54 -4.07
CA LEU A 107 1.01 6.32 -3.17
C LEU A 107 0.12 5.43 -2.32
N PRO A 108 -0.29 5.86 -1.12
CA PRO A 108 -1.24 5.13 -0.31
C PRO A 108 -2.68 5.35 -0.79
N GLY A 109 -3.53 4.38 -0.48
CA GLY A 109 -4.97 4.52 -0.66
C GLY A 109 -5.61 5.50 0.31
N GLY A 110 -6.57 6.27 -0.20
CA GLY A 110 -7.56 7.01 0.56
C GLY A 110 -8.32 6.18 1.60
N ALA A 111 -8.86 6.90 2.58
CA ALA A 111 -9.34 6.33 3.83
C ALA A 111 -10.71 5.64 3.75
N VAL A 112 -10.87 4.55 4.52
CA VAL A 112 -12.18 3.98 4.87
C VAL A 112 -12.91 4.83 5.92
N PHE A 113 -14.20 5.05 5.69
CA PHE A 113 -15.06 5.75 6.64
C PHE A 113 -15.45 4.87 7.82
N ILE A 114 -14.81 5.10 8.97
CA ILE A 114 -15.11 4.48 10.26
C ILE A 114 -16.06 5.38 11.06
N GLU A 115 -17.12 4.80 11.65
CA GLU A 115 -18.06 5.53 12.50
C GLU A 115 -17.47 5.77 13.90
N ARG A 116 -16.57 6.76 13.98
CA ARG A 116 -15.86 7.16 15.21
C ARG A 116 -16.80 7.52 16.39
N GLY A 117 -18.07 7.80 16.13
CA GLY A 117 -19.06 8.16 17.16
C GLY A 117 -19.38 7.08 18.20
N ARG A 118 -19.06 5.81 17.94
CA ARG A 118 -19.36 4.68 18.84
C ARG A 118 -18.18 4.19 19.68
N ILE A 119 -16.99 4.75 19.48
CA ILE A 119 -15.75 4.26 20.12
C ILE A 119 -15.36 5.21 21.25
N HIS A 120 -15.33 4.70 22.48
CA HIS A 120 -14.96 5.46 23.66
C HIS A 120 -13.45 5.42 23.92
N GLY A 121 -12.80 6.60 23.86
CA GLY A 121 -11.41 6.79 24.31
C GLY A 121 -10.45 7.20 23.19
N ARG A 122 -9.68 8.27 23.43
CA ARG A 122 -8.71 8.85 22.48
C ARG A 122 -7.70 7.84 21.95
N TRP A 123 -7.22 6.95 22.82
CA TRP A 123 -6.27 5.89 22.47
C TRP A 123 -6.82 4.87 21.49
N LYS A 124 -8.10 4.49 21.62
CA LYS A 124 -8.72 3.53 20.69
C LYS A 124 -8.85 4.11 19.29
N HIS A 125 -9.22 5.39 19.19
CA HIS A 125 -9.23 6.11 17.91
C HIS A 125 -7.86 6.16 17.26
N SER A 126 -6.83 6.53 18.03
CA SER A 126 -5.45 6.54 17.52
C SER A 126 -4.98 5.16 17.08
N LEU A 127 -5.32 4.11 17.83
CA LEU A 127 -4.92 2.73 17.49
C LEU A 127 -5.62 2.24 16.22
N ILE A 128 -6.90 2.55 16.05
CA ILE A 128 -7.64 2.23 14.82
C ILE A 128 -6.98 2.91 13.63
N SER A 129 -6.68 4.20 13.72
CA SER A 129 -5.99 4.92 12.64
C SER A 129 -4.54 4.46 12.44
N ALA A 130 -3.86 3.91 13.45
CA ALA A 130 -2.51 3.36 13.28
C ALA A 130 -2.52 1.96 12.64
N ALA A 131 -3.61 1.20 12.74
CA ALA A 131 -3.64 -0.22 12.35
C ALA A 131 -3.35 -0.46 10.86
N GLY A 132 -3.91 0.34 9.95
CA GLY A 132 -3.60 0.27 8.52
C GLY A 132 -2.13 0.60 8.24
N PRO A 133 -1.62 1.79 8.62
CA PRO A 133 -0.22 2.16 8.43
C PRO A 133 0.78 1.14 8.99
N LEU A 134 0.49 0.54 10.15
CA LEU A 134 1.30 -0.53 10.73
C LEU A 134 1.28 -1.82 9.88
N THR A 135 0.16 -2.11 9.22
CA THR A 135 0.06 -3.23 8.28
C THR A 135 0.91 -2.97 7.03
N ASN A 136 0.94 -1.74 6.53
CA ASN A 136 1.85 -1.37 5.43
C ASN A 136 3.32 -1.51 5.84
N VAL A 137 3.67 -1.10 7.07
CA VAL A 137 5.03 -1.31 7.60
C VAL A 137 5.37 -2.79 7.68
N LEU A 138 4.47 -3.62 8.22
CA LEU A 138 4.69 -5.07 8.27
C LEU A 138 4.87 -5.66 6.87
N PHE A 139 4.06 -5.24 5.91
CA PHE A 139 4.18 -5.71 4.52
C PHE A 139 5.50 -5.24 3.88
N ALA A 140 5.91 -3.99 4.11
CA ALA A 140 7.21 -3.48 3.68
C ALA A 140 8.36 -4.29 4.28
N LEU A 141 8.30 -4.61 5.58
CA LEU A 141 9.29 -5.46 6.25
C LEU A 141 9.34 -6.87 5.65
N VAL A 142 8.19 -7.46 5.30
CA VAL A 142 8.16 -8.77 4.63
C VAL A 142 8.78 -8.69 3.23
N CYS A 143 8.55 -7.61 2.48
CA CYS A 143 9.16 -7.42 1.17
C CYS A 143 10.67 -7.17 1.23
N THR A 144 11.17 -6.47 2.27
CA THR A 144 12.60 -6.21 2.44
C THR A 144 13.35 -7.32 3.16
N ALA A 145 12.66 -8.18 3.93
CA ALA A 145 13.24 -9.29 4.69
C ALA A 145 14.26 -10.14 3.92
N PRO A 146 14.01 -10.57 2.67
CA PRO A 146 14.97 -11.37 1.93
C PRO A 146 16.32 -10.68 1.70
N PHE A 147 16.34 -9.34 1.61
CA PHE A 147 17.54 -8.57 1.28
C PHE A 147 18.49 -8.46 2.47
N TRP A 148 18.00 -8.09 3.66
CA TRP A 148 18.86 -7.95 4.85
C TRP A 148 19.08 -9.26 5.62
N LEU A 149 18.31 -10.32 5.32
CA LEU A 149 18.56 -11.67 5.83
C LEU A 149 19.50 -12.49 4.94
N ASP A 150 20.00 -11.93 3.84
CA ASP A 150 20.83 -12.62 2.86
C ASP A 150 20.16 -13.91 2.31
N ALA A 151 18.83 -13.86 2.14
CA ALA A 151 18.01 -15.00 1.72
C ALA A 151 17.67 -14.95 0.22
N LEU A 152 18.49 -14.24 -0.57
CA LEU A 152 18.31 -14.06 -2.01
C LEU A 152 19.21 -14.97 -2.86
N ASP A 153 20.01 -15.82 -2.23
CA ASP A 153 20.81 -16.83 -2.92
C ASP A 153 19.94 -17.77 -3.75
N GLY A 154 20.22 -17.85 -5.06
CA GLY A 154 19.45 -18.66 -6.00
C GLY A 154 18.12 -18.05 -6.44
N VAL A 155 17.77 -16.85 -5.96
CA VAL A 155 16.59 -16.11 -6.45
C VAL A 155 16.89 -15.52 -7.84
N PRO A 156 16.02 -15.73 -8.84
CA PRO A 156 16.17 -15.11 -10.16
C PRO A 156 16.27 -13.59 -10.05
N ARG A 157 17.24 -12.99 -10.74
CA ARG A 157 17.47 -11.51 -10.72
C ARG A 157 16.21 -10.72 -11.02
N GLU A 158 15.42 -11.21 -11.97
CA GLU A 158 14.16 -10.61 -12.36
C GLU A 158 13.13 -10.54 -11.23
N PHE A 159 12.99 -11.64 -10.47
CA PHE A 159 12.12 -11.65 -9.29
C PHE A 159 12.65 -10.73 -8.20
N ARG A 160 13.97 -10.68 -8.02
CA ARG A 160 14.64 -9.78 -7.08
C ARG A 160 14.35 -8.32 -7.41
N TYR A 161 14.42 -7.91 -8.68
CA TYR A 161 14.05 -6.56 -9.13
C TYR A 161 12.57 -6.24 -8.89
N ALA A 162 11.66 -7.15 -9.26
CA ALA A 162 10.23 -6.97 -9.02
C ALA A 162 9.91 -6.82 -7.52
N LEU A 163 10.57 -7.61 -6.67
CA LEU A 163 10.43 -7.54 -5.22
C LEU A 163 11.00 -6.24 -4.64
N ALA A 164 12.16 -5.78 -5.12
CA ALA A 164 12.76 -4.51 -4.72
C ALA A 164 11.85 -3.32 -5.05
N PHE A 165 11.27 -3.30 -6.25
CA PHE A 165 10.33 -2.25 -6.62
C PHE A 165 9.02 -2.34 -5.81
N LEU A 166 8.49 -3.53 -5.54
CA LEU A 166 7.36 -3.69 -4.63
C LEU A 166 7.70 -3.16 -3.22
N ALA A 167 8.89 -3.46 -2.69
CA ALA A 167 9.35 -2.93 -1.40
C ALA A 167 9.38 -1.39 -1.40
N LEU A 168 9.88 -0.76 -2.47
CA LEU A 168 9.82 0.69 -2.65
C LEU A 168 8.40 1.22 -2.55
N LEU A 169 7.44 0.62 -3.25
CA LEU A 169 6.04 1.05 -3.18
C LEU A 169 5.46 0.91 -1.76
N GLN A 170 5.79 -0.17 -1.05
CA GLN A 170 5.27 -0.44 0.30
C GLN A 170 5.86 0.49 1.35
N VAL A 171 7.17 0.75 1.29
CA VAL A 171 7.83 1.75 2.15
C VAL A 171 7.27 3.14 1.89
N THR A 172 7.07 3.50 0.63
CA THR A 172 6.49 4.80 0.25
C THR A 172 5.06 4.93 0.78
N ALA A 173 4.22 3.91 0.58
CA ALA A 173 2.85 3.87 1.09
C ALA A 173 2.80 3.93 2.63
N ALA A 174 3.73 3.25 3.32
CA ALA A 174 3.83 3.31 4.77
C ALA A 174 4.17 4.72 5.26
N ILE A 175 5.21 5.35 4.72
CA ILE A 175 5.65 6.70 5.11
C ILE A 175 4.52 7.72 4.86
N LEU A 176 3.91 7.68 3.68
CA LEU A 176 2.84 8.61 3.33
C LEU A 176 1.61 8.44 4.25
N ASN A 177 1.26 7.19 4.59
CA ASN A 177 0.15 6.94 5.52
C ASN A 177 0.43 7.37 6.96
N PHE A 178 1.69 7.53 7.37
CA PHE A 178 2.03 8.12 8.66
C PHE A 178 2.11 9.65 8.65
N LEU A 179 2.00 10.31 7.49
CA LEU A 179 2.01 11.77 7.45
C LEU A 179 0.82 12.34 8.23
N PRO A 180 1.05 13.35 9.09
CA PRO A 180 -0.01 13.99 9.88
C PRO A 180 -0.84 14.98 9.03
N VAL A 181 -1.23 14.58 7.82
CA VAL A 181 -2.01 15.39 6.89
C VAL A 181 -3.49 15.02 6.99
N PRO A 182 -4.41 15.99 7.16
CA PRO A 182 -5.84 15.74 7.27
C PRO A 182 -6.34 14.89 6.10
N GLY A 183 -7.04 13.78 6.37
CA GLY A 183 -7.49 12.85 5.34
C GLY A 183 -6.61 11.62 5.14
N LEU A 184 -5.40 11.61 5.71
CA LEU A 184 -4.56 10.42 5.84
C LEU A 184 -4.64 9.85 7.26
N ASP A 185 -4.23 8.59 7.39
CA ASP A 185 -4.30 7.85 8.65
C ASP A 185 -3.43 8.44 9.76
N GLY A 186 -2.25 8.95 9.42
CA GLY A 186 -1.33 9.61 10.35
C GLY A 186 -1.98 10.81 11.05
N TYR A 187 -2.82 11.57 10.34
CA TYR A 187 -3.64 12.59 10.98
C TYR A 187 -4.69 11.96 11.92
N GLY A 188 -5.32 10.87 11.51
CA GLY A 188 -6.23 10.09 12.37
C GLY A 188 -5.61 9.61 13.68
N VAL A 189 -4.29 9.36 13.71
CA VAL A 189 -3.55 9.02 14.94
C VAL A 189 -3.50 10.20 15.91
N ILE A 190 -3.21 11.40 15.42
CA ILE A 190 -3.07 12.61 16.26
C ILE A 190 -4.38 13.35 16.49
N GLU A 191 -5.37 13.20 15.61
CA GLU A 191 -6.64 13.91 15.64
C GLU A 191 -7.33 13.82 17.01
N PRO A 192 -7.44 12.64 17.65
CA PRO A 192 -8.08 12.49 18.96
C PRO A 192 -7.43 13.31 20.07
N TRP A 193 -6.22 13.81 19.88
CA TRP A 193 -5.47 14.63 20.83
C TRP A 193 -5.64 16.13 20.59
N LEU A 194 -5.97 16.54 19.37
CA LEU A 194 -6.20 17.93 18.99
C LEU A 194 -7.43 18.53 19.71
N SER A 195 -7.42 19.85 19.89
CA SER A 195 -8.57 20.59 20.43
C SER A 195 -9.75 20.59 19.45
N TYR A 196 -10.97 20.67 19.98
CA TYR A 196 -12.19 20.71 19.16
C TYR A 196 -12.18 21.83 18.10
N ARG A 197 -11.62 23.00 18.46
CA ARG A 197 -11.51 24.14 17.54
C ARG A 197 -10.60 23.85 16.34
N ILE A 198 -9.51 23.10 16.54
CA ILE A 198 -8.61 22.71 15.46
C ILE A 198 -9.31 21.69 14.54
N ARG A 199 -9.90 20.63 15.11
CA ARG A 199 -10.58 19.61 14.31
C ARG A 199 -11.65 20.18 13.40
N ARG A 200 -12.53 21.03 13.94
CA ARG A 200 -13.62 21.65 13.17
C ARG A 200 -13.14 22.57 12.05
N ARG A 201 -11.94 23.18 12.18
CA ARG A 201 -11.34 23.98 11.11
C ARG A 201 -10.70 23.13 10.03
N VAL A 202 -10.19 21.96 10.41
CA VAL A 202 -9.41 21.07 9.55
C VAL A 202 -10.29 20.07 8.79
N GLU A 203 -11.42 19.67 9.37
CA GLU A 203 -12.38 18.72 8.80
C GLU A 203 -12.75 18.97 7.33
N PRO A 204 -13.04 20.21 6.87
CA PRO A 204 -13.38 20.46 5.46
C PRO A 204 -12.22 20.16 4.49
N PHE A 205 -10.98 20.22 4.98
CA PHE A 205 -9.77 19.98 4.19
C PHE A 205 -9.40 18.50 4.11
N ALA A 206 -9.98 17.62 4.93
CA ALA A 206 -9.63 16.21 4.97
C ALA A 206 -9.84 15.51 3.61
N GLN A 207 -10.90 15.85 2.87
CA GLN A 207 -11.15 15.32 1.53
C GLN A 207 -10.08 15.71 0.49
N PHE A 208 -9.37 16.83 0.73
CA PHE A 208 -8.31 17.34 -0.15
C PHE A 208 -6.92 16.91 0.33
N GLY A 209 -6.80 16.21 1.46
CA GLY A 209 -5.51 15.80 2.03
C GLY A 209 -4.61 15.05 1.08
N LEU A 210 -5.15 14.00 0.47
CA LEU A 210 -4.43 13.18 -0.51
C LEU A 210 -3.98 14.01 -1.72
N LEU A 211 -4.86 14.91 -2.21
CA LEU A 211 -4.54 15.83 -3.31
C LEU A 211 -3.49 16.87 -2.91
N ALA A 212 -3.50 17.33 -1.65
CA ALA A 212 -2.51 18.28 -1.14
C ALA A 212 -1.13 17.62 -1.03
N VAL A 213 -1.05 16.37 -0.54
CA VAL A 213 0.21 15.60 -0.55
C VAL A 213 0.73 15.43 -1.98
N PHE A 214 -0.15 15.10 -2.92
CA PHE A 214 0.23 15.03 -4.34
C PHE A 214 0.76 16.37 -4.86
N GLY A 215 0.04 17.48 -4.64
CA GLY A 215 0.47 18.81 -5.09
C GLY A 215 1.83 19.22 -4.50
N VAL A 216 2.10 18.83 -3.25
CA VAL A 216 3.39 19.05 -2.59
C VAL A 216 4.50 18.17 -3.19
N LEU A 217 4.22 16.88 -3.44
CA LEU A 217 5.19 15.96 -4.07
C LEU A 217 5.43 16.24 -5.57
N TRP A 218 4.64 17.11 -6.19
CA TRP A 218 4.88 17.61 -7.55
C TRP A 218 6.02 18.62 -7.60
N ILE A 219 6.37 19.24 -6.47
CA ILE A 219 7.51 20.15 -6.35
C ILE A 219 8.78 19.30 -6.43
N PRO A 220 9.64 19.47 -7.46
CA PRO A 220 10.79 18.58 -7.69
C PRO A 220 11.71 18.45 -6.49
N GLU A 221 11.99 19.56 -5.80
CA GLU A 221 12.87 19.58 -4.63
C GLU A 221 12.33 18.74 -3.48
N ILE A 222 11.02 18.80 -3.25
CA ILE A 222 10.35 18.00 -2.20
C ILE A 222 10.31 16.53 -2.62
N ASN A 223 10.01 16.28 -3.90
CA ASN A 223 10.02 14.94 -4.47
C ASN A 223 11.39 14.25 -4.27
N HIS A 224 12.47 14.95 -4.61
CA HIS A 224 13.84 14.46 -4.46
C HIS A 224 14.15 14.14 -2.99
N VAL A 225 13.91 15.08 -2.07
CA VAL A 225 14.15 14.84 -0.64
C VAL A 225 13.34 13.66 -0.11
N PHE A 226 12.07 13.55 -0.52
CA PHE A 226 11.20 12.45 -0.12
C PHE A 226 11.73 11.10 -0.62
N PHE A 227 12.05 10.98 -1.92
CA PHE A 227 12.57 9.74 -2.49
C PHE A 227 14.00 9.42 -2.07
N ASP A 228 14.81 10.42 -1.71
CA ASP A 228 16.13 10.21 -1.11
C ASP A 228 16.00 9.61 0.29
N ALA A 229 15.04 10.06 1.09
CA ALA A 229 14.74 9.46 2.38
C ALA A 229 14.23 8.01 2.24
N VAL A 230 13.33 7.76 1.28
CA VAL A 230 12.83 6.41 0.99
C VAL A 230 13.97 5.48 0.53
N ARG A 231 14.80 5.93 -0.41
CA ARG A 231 15.94 5.16 -0.93
C ARG A 231 16.99 4.92 0.16
N GLY A 232 17.33 5.93 0.96
CA GLY A 232 18.24 5.75 2.09
C GLY A 232 17.75 4.72 3.11
N LEU A 233 16.43 4.66 3.36
CA LEU A 233 15.85 3.62 4.20
C LEU A 233 15.96 2.23 3.54
N LEU A 234 15.67 2.11 2.25
CA LEU A 234 15.81 0.85 1.51
C LEU A 234 17.25 0.34 1.44
N ASP A 235 18.20 1.23 1.17
CA ASP A 235 19.62 0.92 1.15
C ASP A 235 20.08 0.43 2.54
N SER A 236 19.56 1.02 3.63
CA SER A 236 19.82 0.53 5.00
C SER A 236 19.26 -0.86 5.29
N LEU A 237 18.26 -1.29 4.51
CA LEU A 237 17.65 -2.62 4.54
C LEU A 237 18.21 -3.56 3.46
N GLY A 238 19.31 -3.18 2.80
CA GLY A 238 19.99 -4.00 1.79
C GLY A 238 19.30 -4.04 0.42
N VAL A 239 18.25 -3.23 0.20
CA VAL A 239 17.58 -3.11 -1.10
C VAL A 239 18.25 -1.99 -1.88
N SER A 240 19.00 -2.32 -2.93
CA SER A 240 19.78 -1.31 -3.64
C SER A 240 18.94 -0.42 -4.56
N GLY A 241 19.40 0.82 -4.75
CA GLY A 241 18.86 1.72 -5.76
C GLY A 241 18.78 1.08 -7.16
N THR A 242 19.80 0.33 -7.58
CA THR A 242 19.82 -0.31 -8.91
C THR A 242 18.72 -1.35 -9.07
N GLU A 243 18.44 -2.16 -8.05
CA GLU A 243 17.37 -3.17 -8.09
C GLU A 243 16.00 -2.53 -8.18
N THR A 244 15.78 -1.46 -7.40
CA THR A 244 14.51 -0.72 -7.42
C THR A 244 14.28 -0.03 -8.77
N GLU A 245 15.32 0.54 -9.38
CA GLU A 245 15.25 1.14 -10.71
C GLU A 245 14.98 0.12 -11.81
N CYS A 246 15.62 -1.05 -11.73
CA CYS A 246 15.38 -2.16 -12.65
C CYS A 246 13.96 -2.72 -12.54
N GLY A 247 13.47 -2.89 -11.31
CA GLY A 247 12.10 -3.32 -11.08
C GLY A 247 11.08 -2.29 -11.59
N ARG A 248 11.34 -0.99 -11.41
CA ARG A 248 10.50 0.09 -11.95
C ARG A 248 10.49 0.08 -13.48
N ALA A 249 11.64 -0.07 -14.11
CA ALA A 249 11.75 -0.14 -15.56
C ALA A 249 11.02 -1.36 -16.13
N ALA A 250 11.14 -2.53 -15.49
CA ALA A 250 10.40 -3.72 -15.86
C ALA A 250 8.88 -3.58 -15.65
N TYR A 251 8.47 -2.86 -14.59
CA TYR A 251 7.07 -2.54 -14.33
C TYR A 251 6.48 -1.62 -15.42
N GLN A 252 7.23 -0.60 -15.85
CA GLN A 252 6.84 0.35 -16.91
C GLN A 252 7.17 -0.17 -18.32
N PHE A 253 6.86 -1.44 -18.59
CA PHE A 253 7.28 -2.16 -19.80
C PHE A 253 6.83 -1.52 -21.12
N TRP A 254 5.76 -0.72 -21.11
CA TRP A 254 5.24 -0.02 -22.29
C TRP A 254 6.13 1.16 -22.74
N GLU A 255 6.96 1.71 -21.84
CA GLU A 255 7.87 2.82 -22.19
C GLU A 255 9.07 2.35 -23.01
N ASN A 256 9.46 1.07 -22.86
CA ASN A 256 10.68 0.51 -23.44
C ASN A 256 10.41 -0.85 -24.11
N TRP A 257 9.47 -0.88 -25.07
CA TRP A 257 9.02 -2.09 -25.79
C TRP A 257 10.14 -2.95 -26.42
N ASN A 258 11.35 -2.41 -26.64
CA ASN A 258 12.37 -3.01 -27.53
C ASN A 258 13.82 -3.05 -26.98
N ARG A 259 14.12 -2.92 -25.69
CA ARG A 259 15.52 -2.94 -25.21
C ARG A 259 15.76 -3.78 -23.95
N GLU A 260 16.85 -4.55 -23.96
CA GLU A 260 17.60 -4.90 -22.75
C GLU A 260 17.77 -3.64 -21.92
N TYR A 261 17.29 -3.64 -20.68
CA TYR A 261 17.38 -2.50 -19.79
C TYR A 261 18.87 -2.22 -19.50
N PRO A 262 19.46 -1.15 -20.08
CA PRO A 262 20.92 -0.98 -20.05
C PRO A 262 21.45 -0.76 -18.62
N VAL A 263 20.62 -0.23 -17.72
CA VAL A 263 20.92 -0.09 -16.29
C VAL A 263 20.95 -1.46 -15.58
N CYS A 264 20.20 -2.43 -16.09
CA CYS A 264 20.05 -3.78 -15.51
C CYS A 264 20.98 -4.82 -16.16
N ALA A 265 21.56 -4.51 -17.31
CA ALA A 265 22.56 -5.34 -17.99
C ALA A 265 23.90 -5.38 -17.23
N PHE A 266 24.19 -4.35 -16.42
CA PHE A 266 25.43 -4.22 -15.64
C PHE A 266 25.23 -4.29 -14.12
N ALA A 267 24.02 -4.59 -13.66
CA ALA A 267 23.79 -4.82 -12.23
C ALA A 267 24.47 -6.15 -11.82
N PRO A 268 25.35 -6.13 -10.81
CA PRO A 268 26.16 -7.28 -10.41
C PRO A 268 25.33 -8.50 -9.98
#